data_AF-A0AAE6IRM8-F1
#
_entry.id   AF-A0AAE6IRM8-F1
#
_cell.length_a   1.000
_cell.length_b   1.000
_cell.length_c   1.000
_cell.angle_alpha   90.00
_cell.angle_beta   90.00
_cell.angle_gamma   90.00
#
_symmetry.space_group_name_H-M   'P 1'
#
loop_
_entity.id
_entity.type
_entity.pdbx_description
1 polymer ?
#
loop_
_entity_poly.entity_id
_entity_poly.type
_entity_poly.pdbx_seq_one_letter_code
_entity_poly.pdbx_strand_id
1 'polypeptide(L)'
;MEDKLKMIRATILEKNGIPISPKDPIMVVYTMMEILEEQLKTGQTELLNEFRSQIEETTHNWKVSIQQQSEPDIETFLNQNQDKLRAVIIKILHETENQANRQIEQTCAQLSSKLNNLSNVIDTAVNQKIKETRNAAWLNLVASALVMLAVLILVLKFTF
;
A
#
# COMPACT_ATOMS: atom_id res chain seq x y z
N MET A 1 -18.69 14.22 6.40
CA MET A 1 -19.61 13.30 5.68
C MET A 1 -21.04 13.84 5.72
N GLU A 2 -21.65 14.04 6.90
CA GLU A 2 -23.02 14.60 7.00
C GLU A 2 -23.20 15.99 6.37
N ASP A 3 -22.22 16.89 6.50
CA ASP A 3 -22.35 18.26 5.96
C ASP A 3 -22.36 18.30 4.43
N LYS A 4 -21.57 17.44 3.77
CA LYS A 4 -21.56 17.34 2.30
C LYS A 4 -22.86 16.73 1.77
N LEU A 5 -23.37 15.69 2.44
CA LEU A 5 -24.65 15.07 2.11
C LEU A 5 -25.83 16.06 2.28
N LYS A 6 -25.79 16.93 3.30
CA LYS A 6 -26.78 18.02 3.46
C LYS A 6 -26.67 19.06 2.35
N MET A 7 -25.46 19.45 1.98
CA MET A 7 -25.22 20.43 0.91
C MET A 7 -25.74 19.94 -0.44
N ILE A 8 -25.59 18.64 -0.72
CA ILE A 8 -26.03 18.03 -1.99
C ILE A 8 -27.54 17.85 -2.03
N ARG A 9 -28.15 17.45 -0.91
CA ARG A 9 -29.61 17.46 -0.79
C ARG A 9 -30.18 18.86 -1.05
N ALA A 10 -29.57 19.89 -0.48
CA ALA A 10 -29.98 21.27 -0.70
C ALA A 10 -29.78 21.71 -2.17
N THR A 11 -28.68 21.33 -2.79
CA THR A 11 -28.37 21.66 -4.19
C THR A 11 -29.35 20.97 -5.16
N ILE A 12 -29.71 19.71 -4.90
CA ILE A 12 -30.67 18.98 -5.74
C ILE A 12 -32.09 19.54 -5.57
N LEU A 13 -32.46 19.91 -4.35
CA LEU A 13 -33.72 20.60 -4.06
C LEU A 13 -33.80 21.96 -4.76
N GLU A 14 -32.73 22.76 -4.72
CA GLU A 14 -32.66 24.07 -5.37
C GLU A 14 -32.73 23.96 -6.90
N LYS A 15 -32.04 23.00 -7.51
CA LYS A 15 -31.99 22.85 -8.96
C LYS A 15 -33.19 22.13 -9.57
N ASN A 16 -33.77 21.18 -8.86
CA ASN A 16 -34.78 20.28 -9.43
C ASN A 16 -36.13 20.40 -8.73
N GLY A 17 -36.23 21.16 -7.64
CA GLY A 17 -37.46 21.34 -6.86
C GLY A 17 -37.92 20.09 -6.10
N ILE A 18 -37.14 19.01 -6.12
CA ILE A 18 -37.52 17.72 -5.53
C ILE A 18 -36.83 17.56 -4.16
N PRO A 19 -37.59 17.42 -3.06
CA PRO A 19 -37.04 17.11 -1.75
C PRO A 19 -36.59 15.65 -1.69
N ILE A 20 -35.28 15.45 -1.76
CA ILE A 20 -34.65 14.13 -1.70
C ILE A 20 -34.49 13.68 -0.25
N SER A 21 -35.03 12.51 0.06
CA SER A 21 -34.91 11.85 1.36
C SER A 21 -33.54 11.17 1.52
N PRO A 22 -33.02 10.98 2.76
CA PRO A 22 -31.85 10.12 2.98
C PRO A 22 -31.99 8.70 2.42
N LYS A 23 -33.23 8.20 2.28
CA LYS A 23 -33.56 6.88 1.73
C LYS A 23 -33.89 6.91 0.23
N ASP A 24 -33.80 8.08 -0.40
CA ASP A 24 -34.01 8.23 -1.83
C ASP A 24 -32.90 7.48 -2.58
N PRO A 25 -33.22 6.69 -3.62
CA PRO A 25 -32.23 5.95 -4.39
C PRO A 25 -31.06 6.81 -4.89
N ILE A 26 -31.32 8.07 -5.27
CA ILE A 26 -30.27 9.00 -5.72
C ILE A 26 -29.31 9.32 -4.56
N MET A 27 -29.83 9.47 -3.35
CA MET A 27 -29.04 9.78 -2.16
C MET A 27 -28.22 8.58 -1.68
N VAL A 28 -28.78 7.37 -1.78
CA VAL A 28 -28.10 6.12 -1.44
C VAL A 28 -26.91 5.89 -2.36
N VAL A 29 -27.10 6.04 -3.67
CA VAL A 29 -26.03 5.92 -4.68
C VAL A 29 -24.93 6.95 -4.44
N TYR A 30 -25.32 8.19 -4.17
CA TYR A 30 -24.37 9.27 -3.90
C TYR A 30 -23.53 8.99 -2.62
N THR A 31 -24.18 8.56 -1.54
CA THR A 31 -23.49 8.25 -0.28
C THR A 31 -22.51 7.09 -0.45
N MET A 32 -22.86 6.08 -1.25
CA MET A 32 -21.97 4.96 -1.58
C MET A 32 -20.77 5.41 -2.42
N MET A 33 -20.98 6.29 -3.40
CA MET A 33 -19.89 6.89 -4.19
C MET A 33 -18.89 7.63 -3.30
N GLU A 34 -19.38 8.38 -2.31
CA GLU A 34 -18.51 9.17 -1.44
C GLU A 34 -17.71 8.30 -0.45
N ILE A 35 -18.31 7.24 0.10
CA ILE A 35 -17.61 6.24 0.93
C ILE A 35 -16.52 5.52 0.11
N LEU A 36 -16.82 5.22 -1.16
CA LEU A 36 -15.85 4.58 -2.06
C LEU A 36 -14.74 5.53 -2.50
N GLU A 37 -15.03 6.81 -2.74
CA GLU A 37 -14.01 7.83 -3.06
C GLU A 37 -13.01 8.01 -1.91
N GLU A 38 -13.49 7.91 -0.67
CA GLU A 38 -12.66 7.90 0.54
C GLU A 38 -11.76 6.65 0.61
N GLN A 39 -12.26 5.49 0.18
CA GLN A 39 -11.48 4.26 0.06
C GLN A 39 -10.53 4.26 -1.16
N LEU A 40 -10.88 4.94 -2.24
CA LEU A 40 -10.15 5.07 -3.51
C LEU A 40 -8.85 5.86 -3.41
N LYS A 41 -8.76 6.82 -2.48
CA LYS A 41 -7.49 7.50 -2.17
C LYS A 41 -6.37 6.53 -1.74
N THR A 42 -6.72 5.27 -1.46
CA THR A 42 -5.81 4.21 -1.01
C THR A 42 -5.40 3.21 -2.12
N GLY A 43 -5.89 3.34 -3.37
CA GLY A 43 -5.19 2.79 -4.56
C GLY A 43 -5.76 1.55 -5.24
N GLN A 44 -6.96 1.61 -5.84
CA GLN A 44 -7.40 0.62 -6.84
C GLN A 44 -8.20 1.26 -8.00
N THR A 45 -7.55 1.39 -9.17
CA THR A 45 -8.12 2.05 -10.37
C THR A 45 -8.84 1.09 -11.32
N GLU A 46 -8.48 -0.20 -11.30
CA GLU A 46 -9.00 -1.20 -12.25
C GLU A 46 -10.39 -1.73 -11.83
N LEU A 47 -10.59 -1.89 -10.53
CA LEU A 47 -11.89 -2.23 -9.93
C LEU A 47 -12.95 -1.14 -10.15
N LEU A 48 -12.52 0.13 -10.29
CA LEU A 48 -13.40 1.27 -10.54
C LEU A 48 -14.09 1.19 -11.91
N ASN A 49 -13.36 0.71 -12.93
CA ASN A 49 -13.90 0.60 -14.28
C ASN A 49 -14.98 -0.49 -14.37
N GLU A 50 -14.75 -1.61 -13.67
CA GLU A 50 -15.71 -2.72 -13.61
C GLU A 50 -16.99 -2.32 -12.86
N PHE A 51 -16.86 -1.63 -11.72
CA PHE A 51 -18.03 -1.15 -10.97
C PHE A 51 -18.77 -0.01 -11.71
N ARG A 52 -18.04 0.88 -12.40
CA ARG A 52 -18.64 1.90 -13.26
C ARG A 52 -19.47 1.27 -14.38
N SER A 53 -18.95 0.23 -15.02
CA SER A 53 -19.69 -0.51 -16.05
C SER A 53 -20.99 -1.09 -15.49
N GLN A 54 -20.96 -1.68 -14.29
CA GLN A 54 -22.13 -2.28 -13.65
C GLN A 54 -23.15 -1.24 -13.14
N ILE A 55 -22.69 -0.07 -12.68
CA ILE A 55 -23.58 1.05 -12.31
C ILE A 55 -24.22 1.67 -13.54
N GLU A 56 -23.46 1.89 -14.62
CA GLU A 56 -24.00 2.41 -15.87
C GLU A 56 -25.03 1.43 -16.45
N GLU A 57 -24.78 0.13 -16.38
CA GLU A 57 -25.74 -0.92 -16.78
C GLU A 57 -27.00 -0.92 -15.89
N THR A 58 -26.83 -0.87 -14.57
CA THR A 58 -27.96 -0.86 -13.62
C THR A 58 -28.80 0.40 -13.73
N THR A 59 -28.16 1.56 -13.96
CA THR A 59 -28.82 2.85 -14.16
C THR A 59 -29.52 2.91 -15.51
N HIS A 60 -28.92 2.32 -16.54
CA HIS A 60 -29.56 2.17 -17.86
C HIS A 60 -30.81 1.30 -17.75
N ASN A 61 -30.73 0.18 -17.05
CA ASN A 61 -31.88 -0.69 -16.77
C ASN A 61 -32.96 0.04 -15.96
N TRP A 62 -32.57 0.87 -14.98
CA TRP A 62 -33.51 1.69 -14.21
C TRP A 62 -34.24 2.73 -15.07
N LYS A 63 -33.55 3.39 -16.01
CA LYS A 63 -34.15 4.32 -16.97
C LYS A 63 -35.18 3.63 -17.86
N VAL A 64 -34.88 2.41 -18.33
CA VAL A 64 -35.79 1.59 -19.15
C VAL A 64 -36.99 1.12 -18.32
N SER A 65 -36.78 0.72 -17.07
CA SER A 65 -37.87 0.29 -16.17
C SER A 65 -38.78 1.43 -15.72
N ILE A 66 -38.24 2.63 -15.43
CA ILE A 66 -39.05 3.83 -15.14
C ILE A 66 -39.86 4.26 -16.38
N GLN A 67 -39.32 4.11 -17.59
CA GLN A 67 -40.04 4.42 -18.82
C GLN A 67 -41.15 3.40 -19.13
N GLN A 68 -41.10 2.18 -18.58
CA GLN A 68 -42.07 1.12 -18.88
C GLN A 68 -43.17 0.95 -17.84
N GLN A 69 -42.97 1.31 -16.57
CA GLN A 69 -43.99 1.17 -15.52
C GLN A 69 -43.89 2.34 -14.53
N SER A 70 -44.86 3.24 -14.61
CA SER A 70 -45.27 4.05 -13.47
C SER A 70 -45.64 3.10 -12.32
N GLU A 71 -44.83 3.16 -11.26
CA GLU A 71 -44.80 2.34 -10.05
C GLU A 71 -44.15 0.95 -10.18
N PRO A 72 -42.82 0.85 -10.00
CA PRO A 72 -42.19 -0.42 -9.64
C PRO A 72 -41.91 -0.46 -8.14
N ASP A 73 -42.38 -1.52 -7.51
CA ASP A 73 -42.16 -1.86 -6.11
C ASP A 73 -40.66 -2.09 -5.85
N ILE A 74 -40.00 -1.02 -5.39
CA ILE A 74 -38.56 -0.94 -5.08
C ILE A 74 -38.14 -2.06 -4.11
N GLU A 75 -39.04 -2.51 -3.25
CA GLU A 75 -38.79 -3.56 -2.26
C GLU A 75 -38.53 -4.92 -2.92
N THR A 76 -39.20 -5.22 -4.03
CA THR A 76 -39.00 -6.44 -4.80
C THR A 76 -37.67 -6.41 -5.56
N PHE A 77 -37.33 -5.27 -6.15
CA PHE A 77 -36.07 -5.11 -6.89
C PHE A 77 -34.85 -5.10 -5.96
N LEU A 78 -34.95 -4.44 -4.80
CA LEU A 78 -33.90 -4.45 -3.79
C LEU A 78 -33.67 -5.85 -3.25
N ASN A 79 -34.72 -6.62 -2.92
CA ASN A 79 -34.57 -8.01 -2.47
C ASN A 79 -33.91 -8.90 -3.55
N GLN A 80 -34.30 -8.75 -4.82
CA GLN A 80 -33.69 -9.52 -5.93
C GLN A 80 -32.21 -9.22 -6.15
N ASN A 81 -31.78 -7.98 -5.87
CA ASN A 81 -30.40 -7.56 -6.07
C ASN A 81 -29.56 -7.60 -4.78
N GLN A 82 -30.17 -7.70 -3.61
CA GLN A 82 -29.48 -7.75 -2.32
C GLN A 82 -28.54 -8.95 -2.20
N ASP A 83 -28.94 -10.12 -2.69
CA ASP A 83 -28.08 -11.31 -2.66
C ASP A 83 -26.90 -11.20 -3.62
N LYS A 84 -27.11 -10.60 -4.80
CA LYS A 84 -26.03 -10.32 -5.76
C LYS A 84 -25.04 -9.30 -5.19
N LEU A 85 -25.56 -8.24 -4.58
CA LEU A 85 -24.74 -7.22 -3.92
C LEU A 85 -23.97 -7.80 -2.73
N ARG A 86 -24.59 -8.63 -1.90
CA ARG A 86 -23.90 -9.34 -0.80
C ARG A 86 -22.81 -10.26 -1.32
N ALA A 87 -23.07 -11.04 -2.37
CA ALA A 87 -22.08 -11.93 -2.96
C ALA A 87 -20.86 -11.15 -3.48
N VAL A 88 -21.10 -10.02 -4.14
CA VAL A 88 -20.04 -9.13 -4.62
C VAL A 88 -19.27 -8.51 -3.46
N ILE A 89 -19.95 -8.02 -2.41
CA ILE A 89 -19.30 -7.46 -1.20
C ILE A 89 -18.41 -8.50 -0.51
N ILE A 90 -18.90 -9.73 -0.33
CA ILE A 90 -18.11 -10.82 0.28
C ILE A 90 -16.89 -11.13 -0.57
N LYS A 91 -17.04 -11.19 -1.89
CA LYS A 91 -15.94 -11.42 -2.81
C LYS A 91 -14.90 -10.28 -2.73
N ILE A 92 -15.35 -9.03 -2.71
CA ILE A 92 -14.51 -7.84 -2.56
C ILE A 92 -13.73 -7.90 -1.24
N LEU A 93 -14.40 -8.21 -0.11
CA LEU A 93 -13.74 -8.31 1.19
C LEU A 93 -12.62 -9.34 1.17
N HIS A 94 -12.92 -10.54 0.65
CA HIS A 94 -11.97 -11.64 0.64
C HIS A 94 -10.80 -11.40 -0.33
N GLU A 95 -11.06 -10.79 -1.49
CA GLU A 95 -10.02 -10.48 -2.47
C GLU A 95 -9.12 -9.33 -1.98
N THR A 96 -9.70 -8.35 -1.29
CA THR A 96 -8.96 -7.26 -0.62
C THR A 96 -8.07 -7.79 0.51
N GLU A 97 -8.58 -8.67 1.37
CA GLU A 97 -7.81 -9.29 2.45
C GLU A 97 -6.62 -10.10 1.90
N ASN A 98 -6.87 -10.91 0.86
CA ASN A 98 -5.81 -11.69 0.22
C ASN A 98 -4.75 -10.81 -0.45
N GLN A 99 -5.17 -9.71 -1.09
CA GLN A 99 -4.23 -8.78 -1.71
C GLN A 99 -3.40 -8.02 -0.67
N ALA A 100 -4.00 -7.61 0.45
CA ALA A 100 -3.29 -7.00 1.57
C ALA A 100 -2.26 -7.96 2.18
N ASN A 101 -2.64 -9.22 2.43
CA ASN A 101 -1.71 -10.24 2.94
C ASN A 101 -0.54 -10.48 1.98
N ARG A 102 -0.80 -10.59 0.66
CA ARG A 102 0.28 -10.76 -0.34
C ARG A 102 1.25 -9.58 -0.35
N GLN A 103 0.76 -8.35 -0.24
CA GLN A 103 1.63 -7.17 -0.18
C GLN A 103 2.48 -7.15 1.09
N ILE A 104 1.92 -7.55 2.23
CA ILE A 104 2.65 -7.67 3.50
C ILE A 104 3.74 -8.74 3.38
N GLU A 105 3.42 -9.92 2.84
CA GLU A 105 4.39 -11.01 2.63
C GLU A 105 5.54 -10.58 1.71
N GLN A 106 5.23 -9.93 0.59
CA GLN A 106 6.23 -9.42 -0.34
C GLN A 106 7.14 -8.37 0.32
N THR A 107 6.56 -7.44 1.07
CA THR A 107 7.31 -6.42 1.80
C THR A 107 8.23 -7.04 2.85
N CYS A 108 7.75 -8.05 3.57
CA CYS A 108 8.52 -8.78 4.57
C CYS A 108 9.69 -9.56 3.94
N ALA A 109 9.45 -10.24 2.81
CA ALA A 109 10.48 -10.94 2.05
C ALA A 109 11.56 -9.97 1.51
N GLN A 110 11.15 -8.80 0.99
CA GLN A 110 12.08 -7.77 0.54
C GLN A 110 12.91 -7.21 1.70
N LEU A 111 12.30 -6.95 2.85
CA LEU A 111 13.00 -6.46 4.03
C LEU A 111 14.03 -7.48 4.53
N SER A 112 13.65 -8.76 4.60
CA SER A 112 14.54 -9.86 4.98
C SER A 112 15.75 -9.98 4.04
N SER A 113 15.52 -9.91 2.72
CA SER A 113 16.63 -9.94 1.75
C SER A 113 17.56 -8.73 1.87
N LYS A 114 17.03 -7.51 2.11
CA LYS A 114 17.84 -6.32 2.36
C LYS A 114 18.68 -6.44 3.63
N LEU A 115 18.11 -6.97 4.72
CA LEU A 115 18.82 -7.19 5.98
C LEU A 115 19.97 -8.20 5.81
N ASN A 116 19.73 -9.29 5.08
CA ASN A 116 20.76 -10.29 4.80
C ASN A 116 21.90 -9.70 3.95
N ASN A 117 21.56 -8.97 2.88
CA ASN A 117 22.55 -8.26 2.08
C ASN A 117 23.37 -7.27 2.90
N LEU A 118 22.73 -6.51 3.80
CA LEU A 118 23.43 -5.58 4.68
C LEU A 118 24.39 -6.30 5.64
N SER A 119 23.98 -7.44 6.21
CA SER A 119 24.86 -8.27 7.05
C SER A 119 26.10 -8.71 6.27
N ASN A 120 25.92 -9.21 5.04
CA ASN A 120 27.04 -9.65 4.21
C ASN A 120 28.00 -8.49 3.85
N VAL A 121 27.46 -7.30 3.58
CA VAL A 121 28.29 -6.09 3.34
C VAL A 121 29.07 -5.69 4.59
N ILE A 122 28.44 -5.75 5.77
CA ILE A 122 29.12 -5.46 7.04
C ILE A 122 30.22 -6.49 7.30
N ASP A 123 29.93 -7.79 7.15
CA ASP A 123 30.89 -8.87 7.37
C ASP A 123 32.09 -8.76 6.42
N THR A 124 31.86 -8.43 5.15
CA THR A 124 32.94 -8.23 4.17
C THR A 124 33.77 -6.98 4.50
N ALA A 125 33.15 -5.86 4.84
CA ALA A 125 33.84 -4.64 5.22
C ALA A 125 34.67 -4.80 6.51
N VAL A 126 34.11 -5.47 7.52
CA VAL A 126 34.80 -5.77 8.78
C VAL A 126 35.97 -6.71 8.53
N ASN A 127 35.77 -7.80 7.77
CA ASN A 127 36.85 -8.72 7.44
C ASN A 127 37.98 -8.06 6.64
N GLN A 128 37.65 -7.13 5.74
CA GLN A 128 38.65 -6.36 5.02
C GLN A 128 39.46 -5.47 5.98
N LYS A 129 38.80 -4.74 6.88
CA LYS A 129 39.47 -3.88 7.87
C LYS A 129 40.35 -4.67 8.82
N ILE A 130 39.93 -5.86 9.23
CA ILE A 130 40.74 -6.77 10.04
C ILE A 130 42.00 -7.20 9.27
N LYS A 131 41.87 -7.54 7.97
CA LYS A 131 43.02 -7.91 7.13
C LYS A 131 44.01 -6.75 6.97
N GLU A 132 43.53 -5.55 6.68
CA GLU A 132 44.35 -4.34 6.56
C GLU A 132 45.11 -4.06 7.86
N THR A 133 44.41 -4.12 8.99
CA THR A 133 44.99 -3.92 10.33
C THR A 133 46.05 -4.97 10.65
N ARG A 134 45.78 -6.24 10.33
CA ARG A 134 46.75 -7.34 10.57
C ARG A 134 48.00 -7.18 9.72
N ASN A 135 47.86 -6.75 8.46
CA ASN A 135 49.00 -6.49 7.59
C ASN A 135 49.85 -5.31 8.11
N ALA A 136 49.20 -4.23 8.55
CA ALA A 136 49.88 -3.09 9.16
C ALA A 136 50.63 -3.49 10.46
N ALA A 137 50.03 -4.35 11.29
CA ALA A 137 50.69 -4.88 12.48
C ALA A 137 51.94 -5.71 12.14
N TRP A 138 51.87 -6.55 11.10
CA TRP A 138 53.03 -7.31 10.60
C TRP A 138 54.16 -6.40 10.11
N LEU A 139 53.83 -5.37 9.33
CA LEU A 139 54.79 -4.37 8.86
C LEU A 139 55.44 -3.63 10.03
N ASN A 140 54.66 -3.25 11.03
CA ASN A 140 55.16 -2.56 12.22
C ASN A 140 56.09 -3.46 13.06
N LEU A 141 55.77 -4.76 13.15
CA LEU A 141 56.62 -5.73 13.86
C LEU A 141 57.96 -5.96 13.15
N VAL A 142 57.97 -6.00 11.81
CA VAL A 142 59.22 -6.09 11.03
C VAL A 142 60.04 -4.80 11.16
N ALA A 143 59.39 -3.64 11.10
CA ALA A 143 60.06 -2.35 11.24
C ALA A 143 60.74 -2.21 12.62
N SER A 144 60.06 -2.59 13.70
CA SER A 144 60.63 -2.54 15.05
C SER A 144 61.81 -3.51 15.22
N ALA A 145 61.75 -4.71 14.64
CA ALA A 145 62.86 -5.67 14.65
C ALA A 145 64.11 -5.13 13.90
N LEU A 146 63.90 -4.48 12.74
CA LEU A 146 64.99 -3.86 11.98
C LEU A 146 65.64 -2.70 12.76
N VAL A 147 64.83 -1.85 13.40
CA VAL A 147 65.33 -0.76 14.25
C VAL A 147 66.12 -1.33 15.44
N MET A 148 65.61 -2.38 16.09
CA MET A 148 66.31 -3.04 17.20
C MET A 148 67.67 -3.60 16.76
N LEU A 149 67.74 -4.25 15.60
CA LEU A 149 69.02 -4.74 15.04
C LEU A 149 69.99 -3.61 14.73
N ALA A 150 69.51 -2.51 14.14
CA ALA A 150 70.36 -1.35 13.85
C ALA A 150 70.96 -0.73 15.12
N VAL A 151 70.16 -0.61 16.18
CA VAL A 151 70.62 -0.13 17.50
C VAL A 151 71.67 -1.08 18.09
N LEU A 152 71.45 -2.40 18.03
CA LEU A 152 72.43 -3.38 18.52
C LEU A 152 73.78 -3.28 17.79
N ILE A 153 73.76 -3.11 16.46
CA ILE A 153 74.97 -2.93 15.66
C ILE A 153 75.72 -1.65 16.08
N LEU A 154 75.00 -0.54 16.29
CA LEU A 154 75.59 0.72 16.75
C LEU A 154 76.22 0.58 18.14
N VAL A 155 75.53 -0.08 19.08
CA VAL A 155 76.06 -0.32 20.43
C VAL A 155 77.32 -1.19 20.39
N LEU A 156 77.33 -2.27 19.59
CA LEU A 156 78.52 -3.11 19.43
C LEU A 156 79.70 -2.34 18.83
N LYS A 157 79.45 -1.47 17.84
CA LYS A 157 80.47 -0.61 17.21
C LYS A 157 81.06 0.46 18.13
N PHE A 158 80.31 0.91 19.14
CA PHE A 158 80.77 1.95 20.07
C PHE A 158 81.35 1.40 21.39
N THR A 159 81.05 0.14 21.72
CA THR A 159 81.52 -0.52 22.96
C THR A 159 82.84 -1.27 22.77
N PHE A 160 83.22 -1.60 21.53
CA PHE A 160 84.52 -2.15 21.11
C PHE A 160 85.33 -1.10 20.35
#